data_AF-A0A932C9B6-F1
#
_entry.id   AF-A0A932C9B6-F1
#
_cell.length_a   1.000
_cell.length_b   1.000
_cell.length_c   1.000
_cell.angle_alpha   90.00
_cell.angle_beta   90.00
_cell.angle_gamma   90.00
#
_symmetry.space_group_name_H-M   'P 1'
#
loop_
_entity.id
_entity.type
_entity.pdbx_description
1 polymer ?
#
loop_
_entity_poly.entity_id
_entity_poly.type
_entity_poly.pdbx_seq_one_letter_code
_entity_poly.pdbx_strand_id
1 'polypeptide(L)' 'MKIICLSCGHKVDLGDAYDDYAGQIKCATCSAILDIKTEAGGLKAVAVTRGRPLEASAGAAPVHEPAAVRY' A
#
# COMPACT_ATOMS: atom_id res chain seq x y z
N MET A 1 -5.75 -1.28 -20.80
CA MET A 1 -4.36 -1.75 -20.54
C MET A 1 -4.30 -2.84 -19.45
N LYS A 2 -3.17 -3.55 -19.30
CA LYS A 2 -2.98 -4.66 -18.34
C LYS A 2 -1.69 -4.48 -17.54
N ILE A 3 -1.74 -4.70 -16.22
CA ILE A 3 -0.57 -4.65 -15.34
C ILE A 3 -0.44 -5.94 -14.53
N ILE A 4 0.71 -6.14 -13.87
CA ILE A 4 0.90 -7.25 -12.93
C ILE A 4 0.79 -6.71 -11.50
N CYS A 5 -0.02 -7.37 -10.68
CA CYS A 5 -0.06 -7.09 -9.26
C CYS A 5 1.29 -7.47 -8.61
N LEU A 6 1.97 -6.50 -8.02
CA LEU A 6 3.25 -6.71 -7.35
C LEU A 6 3.13 -7.54 -6.05
N SER A 7 1.92 -7.74 -5.52
CA SER A 7 1.70 -8.54 -4.30
C SER A 7 1.47 -10.02 -4.58
N CYS A 8 0.76 -10.38 -5.66
CA CYS A 8 0.37 -11.77 -5.93
C CYS A 8 0.73 -12.28 -7.33
N GLY A 9 1.35 -11.45 -8.18
CA GLY A 9 1.78 -11.81 -9.53
C GLY A 9 0.66 -11.98 -10.56
N HIS A 10 -0.61 -11.79 -10.18
CA HIS A 10 -1.73 -11.92 -11.11
C HIS A 10 -1.86 -10.69 -12.01
N LYS A 11 -2.33 -10.92 -13.25
CA LYS A 11 -2.62 -9.85 -14.20
C LYS A 11 -3.90 -9.13 -13.80
N VAL A 12 -3.83 -7.81 -13.70
CA VAL A 12 -4.98 -6.93 -13.45
C VAL A 12 -5.27 -6.18 -14.75
N ASP A 13 -6.48 -6.37 -15.28
CA ASP A 13 -6.96 -5.63 -16.45
C ASP A 13 -7.61 -4.33 -15.98
N LEU A 14 -7.10 -3.19 -16.45
CA LEU A 14 -7.57 -1.86 -16.09
C LEU A 14 -8.48 -1.26 -17.19
N GLY A 15 -8.59 -1.88 -18.37
CA GLY A 15 -9.32 -1.31 -19.50
C GLY A 15 -8.73 0.00 -20.04
N ASP A 16 -9.43 0.65 -20.98
CA ASP A 16 -9.00 1.89 -21.65
C ASP A 16 -9.31 3.16 -20.84
N ALA A 17 -10.16 3.07 -19.81
CA ALA A 17 -10.46 4.20 -18.92
C ALA A 17 -9.27 4.63 -18.06
N TYR A 18 -8.22 3.81 -17.98
CA TYR A 18 -7.03 4.02 -17.18
C TYR A 18 -5.80 4.34 -18.04
N ASP A 19 -5.99 4.82 -19.27
CA ASP A 19 -4.88 5.17 -20.17
C ASP A 19 -4.05 6.36 -19.66
N ASP A 20 -4.72 7.30 -18.98
CA ASP A 20 -4.15 8.51 -18.39
C ASP A 20 -4.70 8.69 -16.95
N TYR A 21 -4.26 7.82 -16.05
CA TYR A 21 -4.77 7.74 -14.68
C TYR A 21 -3.64 7.72 -13.65
N ALA A 22 -3.84 8.48 -12.57
CA ALA A 22 -2.95 8.46 -11.42
C ALA A 22 -3.76 8.23 -10.14
N GLY A 23 -3.48 7.14 -9.44
CA GLY A 23 -4.13 6.83 -8.17
C GLY A 23 -4.12 5.35 -7.80
N GLN A 24 -4.91 5.02 -6.79
CA GLN A 24 -4.94 3.68 -6.21
C GLN A 24 -5.98 2.79 -6.89
N ILE A 25 -5.56 1.57 -7.22
CA ILE A 25 -6.41 0.50 -7.74
C ILE A 25 -6.32 -0.72 -6.83
N LYS A 26 -7.42 -1.46 -6.74
CA LYS A 26 -7.50 -2.68 -5.94
C LYS A 26 -7.32 -3.90 -6.84
N CYS A 27 -6.41 -4.80 -6.47
CA CYS A 27 -6.28 -6.08 -7.14
C CYS A 27 -7.51 -6.94 -6.85
N ALA A 28 -8.23 -7.37 -7.90
CA ALA A 28 -9.42 -8.21 -7.75
C ALA A 28 -9.11 -9.60 -7.16
N THR A 29 -7.87 -10.09 -7.29
CA THR A 29 -7.48 -11.44 -6.81
C THR A 29 -7.09 -11.46 -5.35
N CYS A 30 -6.15 -10.61 -4.92
CA CYS A 30 -5.62 -10.61 -3.56
C CYS A 30 -6.09 -9.44 -2.70
N SER A 31 -6.93 -8.55 -3.25
CA SER A 31 -7.40 -7.33 -2.58
C SER A 31 -6.32 -6.33 -2.18
N ALA A 32 -5.07 -6.52 -2.61
CA ALA A 32 -3.99 -5.56 -2.37
C ALA A 32 -4.26 -4.23 -3.08
N ILE A 33 -3.85 -3.14 -2.45
CA ILE A 33 -3.95 -1.79 -3.00
C ILE A 33 -2.63 -1.43 -3.70
N LEU A 34 -2.74 -1.04 -4.97
CA LEU A 34 -1.63 -0.66 -5.82
C LEU A 34 -1.81 0.81 -6.20
N ASP A 35 -0.83 1.64 -5.93
CA ASP A 35 -0.77 3.00 -6.45
C ASP A 35 -0.11 2.97 -7.83
N ILE A 36 -0.82 3.43 -8.86
CA ILE A 36 -0.38 3.40 -10.25
C ILE A 36 -0.39 4.80 -10.87
N LYS A 37 0.51 5.01 -11.82
CA LYS A 37 0.47 6.14 -12.75
C LYS A 37 0.60 5.60 -14.16
N THR A 38 -0.35 5.97 -15.00
CA THR A 38 -0.43 5.60 -16.41
C THR A 38 -0.54 6.88 -17.24
N GLU A 39 0.11 6.88 -18.39
CA GLU A 39 0.09 8.00 -19.34
C GLU A 39 0.16 7.43 -20.76
N ALA A 40 -0.74 7.89 -21.64
CA ALA A 40 -0.87 7.41 -23.02
C ALA A 40 -0.85 5.87 -23.16
N GLY A 41 -1.48 5.17 -22.21
CA GLY A 41 -1.66 3.72 -22.23
C GLY A 41 -0.45 2.94 -21.79
N GLY A 42 0.61 3.64 -21.39
CA GLY A 42 1.81 3.09 -20.80
C GLY A 42 1.77 3.17 -19.27
N LEU A 43 2.25 2.13 -18.59
CA LEU A 43 2.50 2.18 -17.16
C LEU A 43 3.78 2.96 -16.89
N LYS A 44 3.68 4.05 -16.12
CA LYS A 44 4.82 4.92 -15.77
C LYS A 44 5.37 4.61 -14.39
N ALA A 45 4.49 4.33 -13.45
CA ALA A 45 4.88 3.92 -12.11
C ALA A 45 3.84 2.96 -11.51
N VAL A 46 4.33 2.06 -10.65
CA VAL A 46 3.49 1.19 -9.83
C VAL A 46 4.17 0.96 -8.49
N ALA A 47 3.42 1.10 -7.40
CA ALA A 47 3.86 0.81 -6.06
C ALA A 47 2.76 0.04 -5.31
N VAL A 48 3.15 -0.88 -4.44
CA VAL A 48 2.21 -1.49 -3.50
C VAL A 48 2.03 -0.52 -2.35
N THR A 49 0.81 -0.03 -2.15
CA THR A 49 0.46 0.65 -0.91
C THR A 49 0.39 -0.44 0.14
N ARG A 50 1.52 -0.71 0.81
CA ARG A 50 1.50 -1.51 2.03
C ARG A 50 0.58 -0.74 2.97
N GLY A 51 -0.64 -1.22 3.15
CA GLY A 51 -1.38 -0.89 4.35
C GLY A 51 -0.40 -1.14 5.47
N ARG A 52 -0.02 -0.09 6.19
CA ARG A 52 0.54 -0.27 7.52
C ARG A 52 -0.36 -1.32 8.16
N PRO A 53 0.18 -2.45 8.64
CA PRO A 53 -0.69 -3.46 9.18
C PRO A 53 -1.55 -2.77 10.24
N LEU A 54 -2.82 -3.12 10.32
CA LEU A 54 -3.58 -2.86 11.55
C LEU A 54 -2.92 -3.72 12.66
N GLU A 55 -1.69 -3.40 13.05
CA GLU A 55 -1.12 -3.67 14.35
C GLU A 55 -1.55 -2.50 15.25
N ALA A 56 -2.85 -2.28 15.31
CA ALA A 56 -3.45 -1.68 16.48
C ALA A 56 -3.67 -2.84 17.45
N SER A 57 -2.64 -3.18 18.24
CA SER A 57 -2.70 -3.69 19.62
C SER A 57 -1.43 -4.48 19.98
N ALA A 58 -0.49 -3.83 20.69
CA ALA A 58 0.06 -4.29 21.97
C ALA A 58 1.39 -3.59 22.28
N GLY A 59 1.40 -2.76 23.33
CA GLY A 59 2.59 -2.62 24.17
C GLY A 59 3.50 -1.42 23.95
N ALA A 60 2.97 -0.20 23.81
CA ALA A 60 3.69 0.96 24.34
C ALA A 60 3.47 1.00 25.86
N ALA A 61 4.21 0.17 26.59
CA ALA A 61 4.29 0.32 28.04
C ALA A 61 5.00 1.66 28.33
N PRO A 62 4.41 2.56 29.12
CA PRO A 62 5.11 3.75 29.58
C PRO A 62 5.99 3.30 30.76
N VAL A 63 7.29 3.17 30.56
CA VAL A 63 8.21 3.17 31.71
C VAL A 63 8.57 4.62 31.99
N HIS A 64 7.68 5.25 32.75
CA HIS A 64 7.98 6.45 33.51
C HIS A 64 8.92 6.00 34.63
N GLU A 65 10.20 6.29 34.51
CA GLU A 65 11.16 6.10 35.60
C GLU A 65 11.38 7.44 36.28
N PRO A 66 10.77 7.72 37.45
CA PRO A 66 11.20 8.81 38.30
C PRO A 66 12.26 8.28 39.27
N ALA A 67 13.55 8.42 38.92
CA ALA A 67 14.62 8.32 39.90
C ALA A 67 14.64 9.59 40.77
N ALA A 68 13.64 9.70 41.65
CA ALA A 68 13.67 10.63 42.76
C ALA A 68 14.62 10.08 43.83
N VAL A 69 15.59 10.92 44.15
CA VAL A 69 16.70 10.77 45.08
C VAL A 69 16.27 10.46 46.53
N ARG A 70 17.10 9.69 47.25
CA ARG A 70 17.62 9.88 48.65
C ARG A 70 17.33 8.77 49.66
N TYR A 71 18.41 8.27 50.27
CA TYR A 71 18.65 8.36 51.72
C TYR A 71 20.09 8.82 51.93
#